data_AF-A0A9R1G1Y0-F1
#
_entry.id   AF-A0A9R1G1Y0-F1
#
_cell.length_a   1.000
_cell.length_b   1.000
_cell.length_c   1.000
_cell.angle_alpha   90.00
_cell.angle_beta   90.00
_cell.angle_gamma   90.00
#
_symmetry.space_group_name_H-M   'P 1'
#
loop_
_entity.id
_entity.type
_entity.pdbx_description
1 polymer ?
#
loop_
_entity_poly.entity_id
_entity_poly.type
_entity_poly.pdbx_seq_one_letter_code
_entity_poly.pdbx_strand_id
1 'polypeptide(L)'
;MMAAESPATANHPADQHLETLALDSPSAASAAASTDPLLHPPPSPSPPSARAAAANGDPFVEENGEDESPPILPTPDSPVVSREPSPLSYQITVTDPKKHDEAATGAAGVIPGSGSYFSYLVTTRAADGSEFRVRRRFRDVVTLADRLAATHRGLFVPARPDKSIVEGQVMQRHEFVNQRCVAVQRYLCRIAAHPTVSRSDDFHTFLTDPSGIPTSEGESPRFNPAITAASPTAVTTPTTPTKGGRDFFGMFKDLKQTVANGLMAVRPPPVEEETDAKFLFHKAKLEQLEQQLAATSQQAEAFAKAHEDFRTTTAHLGMTFVKLAKFEKDQSTCSSHRTRAVNINNFANAVVKVSRSQTKLDAEIVKHLDTIHKYLETMTSVHNAFTDRSNALLHIQSLSSDLFALHNRVAKLESVSSRGIDQERTRYQKVEELKETIRTSEDAKSHARKEYELIKENNMNEIKRFNKEIRQDLVEMMKGFVTSQVAQSDNIASIWAKLAEDTKGYADRSS
;
A
#
# COMPACT_ATOMS: atom_id res chain seq x y z
N MET A 1 49.15 -35.60 -64.94
CA MET A 1 50.44 -35.84 -64.25
C MET A 1 50.10 -36.51 -62.92
N MET A 2 50.51 -37.77 -62.76
CA MET A 2 50.47 -38.67 -61.58
C MET A 2 49.07 -38.94 -60.96
N ALA A 3 48.36 -40.05 -61.27
CA ALA A 3 48.57 -41.48 -60.93
C ALA A 3 48.30 -41.79 -59.43
N ALA A 4 47.14 -42.38 -59.09
CA ALA A 4 46.86 -43.83 -58.88
C ALA A 4 47.16 -44.24 -57.41
N GLU A 5 46.31 -44.96 -56.67
CA GLU A 5 45.79 -46.32 -56.91
C GLU A 5 44.44 -46.62 -56.21
N SER A 6 43.69 -47.55 -56.81
CA SER A 6 42.55 -48.37 -56.30
C SER A 6 43.10 -49.72 -55.76
N PRO A 7 42.36 -50.78 -55.32
CA PRO A 7 40.95 -51.19 -55.56
C PRO A 7 40.21 -51.65 -54.25
N ALA A 8 38.98 -52.20 -54.15
CA ALA A 8 38.26 -53.15 -54.99
C ALA A 8 36.75 -53.26 -54.64
N THR A 9 35.99 -53.64 -55.68
CA THR A 9 34.72 -54.40 -55.83
C THR A 9 34.35 -55.38 -54.70
N ALA A 10 33.11 -55.83 -54.42
CA ALA A 10 31.77 -55.74 -55.01
C ALA A 10 30.74 -56.43 -54.06
N ASN A 11 29.44 -56.34 -54.42
CA ASN A 11 28.29 -57.21 -54.09
C ASN A 11 27.20 -56.69 -53.13
N HIS A 12 26.08 -56.28 -53.74
CA HIS A 12 24.71 -56.52 -53.23
C HIS A 12 24.35 -58.02 -53.45
N PRO A 13 23.34 -58.64 -52.78
CA PRO A 13 22.01 -58.06 -52.47
C PRO A 13 21.30 -58.51 -51.15
N ALA A 14 20.18 -57.83 -50.89
CA ALA A 14 18.90 -58.28 -50.32
C ALA A 14 18.75 -58.94 -48.92
N ASP A 15 17.77 -58.33 -48.23
CA ASP A 15 16.72 -58.90 -47.37
C ASP A 15 16.86 -58.97 -45.85
N GLN A 16 15.93 -58.21 -45.22
CA GLN A 16 15.16 -58.48 -44.01
C GLN A 16 15.93 -58.75 -42.70
N HIS A 17 15.69 -57.91 -41.69
CA HIS A 17 14.92 -58.31 -40.51
C HIS A 17 14.65 -57.13 -39.56
N LEU A 18 13.43 -57.13 -39.02
CA LEU A 18 12.94 -56.32 -37.91
C LEU A 18 13.89 -56.39 -36.71
N GLU A 19 14.27 -55.23 -36.16
CA GLU A 19 14.93 -55.17 -34.86
C GLU A 19 14.06 -54.42 -33.84
N THR A 20 13.45 -55.25 -32.99
CA THR A 20 12.74 -54.92 -31.77
C THR A 20 13.71 -54.28 -30.77
N LEU A 21 13.48 -53.03 -30.36
CA LEU A 21 14.30 -52.39 -29.33
C LEU A 21 13.88 -52.89 -27.95
N ALA A 22 14.84 -53.53 -27.28
CA ALA A 22 14.74 -54.06 -25.92
C ALA A 22 14.71 -52.95 -24.87
N LEU A 23 13.87 -53.17 -23.86
CA LEU A 23 13.87 -52.48 -22.58
C LEU A 23 15.15 -52.82 -21.81
N ASP A 24 15.89 -51.80 -21.39
CA ASP A 24 16.89 -51.95 -20.33
C ASP A 24 16.68 -50.85 -19.27
N SER A 25 16.49 -51.30 -18.02
CA SER A 25 16.36 -50.44 -16.84
C SER A 25 17.72 -50.35 -16.13
N PRO A 26 18.11 -49.17 -15.61
CA PRO A 26 19.03 -49.12 -14.50
C PRO A 26 18.34 -48.56 -13.24
N SER A 27 18.57 -49.25 -12.13
CA SER A 27 18.17 -48.86 -10.78
C SER A 27 19.16 -47.85 -10.17
N ALA A 28 18.57 -46.88 -9.44
CA ALA A 28 19.11 -46.15 -8.30
C ALA A 28 20.43 -45.35 -8.44
N ALA A 29 20.29 -44.04 -8.70
CA ALA A 29 20.78 -42.97 -7.80
C ALA A 29 20.49 -41.56 -8.38
N SER A 30 19.88 -40.71 -7.55
CA SER A 30 19.86 -39.23 -7.62
C SER A 30 19.22 -38.57 -8.85
N ALA A 31 17.90 -38.32 -8.79
CA ALA A 31 17.27 -37.22 -9.53
C ALA A 31 16.08 -36.64 -8.74
N ALA A 32 16.23 -35.39 -8.30
CA ALA A 32 15.16 -34.60 -7.71
C ALA A 32 14.07 -34.34 -8.76
N ALA A 33 12.87 -34.85 -8.50
CA ALA A 33 11.71 -34.68 -9.37
C ALA A 33 11.20 -33.24 -9.33
N SER A 34 11.34 -32.52 -10.44
CA SER A 34 10.51 -31.35 -10.73
C SER A 34 9.08 -31.85 -10.98
N THR A 35 8.19 -31.61 -10.02
CA THR A 35 6.75 -31.86 -10.16
C THR A 35 6.04 -30.52 -10.07
N ASP A 36 5.18 -30.26 -11.06
CA ASP A 36 4.37 -29.05 -11.19
C ASP A 36 3.37 -28.97 -10.02
N PRO A 37 3.46 -27.93 -9.16
CA PRO A 37 2.62 -27.80 -7.97
C PRO A 37 1.14 -27.51 -8.26
N LEU A 38 0.75 -27.31 -9.53
CA LEU A 38 -0.66 -27.09 -9.90
C LEU A 38 -1.46 -28.39 -10.11
N LEU A 39 -0.79 -29.53 -10.31
CA LEU A 39 -1.46 -30.81 -10.62
C LEU A 39 -1.53 -31.77 -9.42
N HIS A 40 -0.66 -31.60 -8.41
CA HIS A 40 -0.65 -32.43 -7.20
C HIS A 40 -0.35 -31.58 -5.95
N PRO A 41 -1.37 -31.04 -5.26
CA PRO A 41 -1.15 -30.44 -3.96
C PRO A 41 -0.68 -31.51 -2.96
N PRO A 42 0.29 -31.20 -2.06
CA PRO A 42 0.71 -32.15 -1.04
C PRO A 42 -0.46 -32.50 -0.11
N PRO A 43 -0.52 -33.74 0.44
CA PRO A 43 -1.59 -34.13 1.34
C PRO A 43 -1.57 -33.23 2.58
N SER A 44 -2.71 -32.61 2.88
CA SER A 44 -2.91 -31.79 4.08
C SER A 44 -2.56 -32.58 5.35
N PRO A 45 -1.89 -31.96 6.34
CA PRO A 45 -1.71 -32.61 7.63
C PRO A 45 -3.08 -32.89 8.27
N SER A 46 -3.31 -34.12 8.69
CA SER A 46 -4.53 -34.56 9.36
C SER A 46 -4.85 -33.66 10.57
N PRO A 47 -6.11 -33.28 10.80
CA PRO A 47 -6.48 -32.47 11.95
C PRO A 47 -6.27 -33.26 13.25
N PRO A 48 -5.80 -32.65 14.34
CA PRO A 48 -5.84 -33.30 15.64
C PRO A 48 -7.30 -33.57 16.04
N SER A 49 -7.52 -34.76 16.59
CA SER A 49 -8.80 -35.28 17.05
C SER A 49 -9.60 -34.24 17.85
N ALA A 50 -10.91 -34.15 17.59
CA ALA A 50 -11.86 -33.13 18.02
C ALA A 50 -12.17 -33.07 19.54
N ARG A 51 -11.22 -33.44 20.40
CA ARG A 51 -11.35 -33.39 21.86
C ARG A 51 -10.41 -32.41 22.57
N ALA A 52 -9.56 -31.71 21.82
CA ALA A 52 -8.64 -30.69 22.36
C ALA A 52 -8.89 -29.26 21.83
N ALA A 53 -9.85 -29.05 20.92
CA ALA A 53 -10.11 -27.78 20.24
C ALA A 53 -11.19 -26.90 20.92
N ALA A 54 -11.55 -27.17 22.17
CA ALA A 54 -12.52 -26.36 22.92
C ALA A 54 -11.87 -25.17 23.68
N ALA A 55 -10.59 -24.87 23.42
CA ALA A 55 -9.83 -23.90 24.23
C ALA A 55 -9.21 -22.71 23.46
N ASN A 56 -9.41 -22.59 22.14
CA ASN A 56 -8.91 -21.43 21.39
C ASN A 56 -10.03 -20.80 20.57
N GLY A 57 -10.36 -19.54 20.91
CA GLY A 57 -11.45 -18.76 20.35
C GLY A 57 -11.28 -18.44 18.86
N ASP A 58 -12.42 -18.20 18.21
CA ASP A 58 -12.59 -17.80 16.82
C ASP A 58 -11.85 -16.47 16.52
N PRO A 59 -11.07 -16.35 15.42
CA PRO A 59 -10.30 -15.14 15.11
C PRO A 59 -11.14 -13.87 14.81
N PHE A 60 -12.46 -14.00 14.65
CA PHE A 60 -13.34 -12.92 14.18
C PHE A 60 -14.53 -12.58 15.07
N VAL A 61 -14.68 -13.23 16.22
CA VAL A 61 -15.71 -12.90 17.21
C VAL A 61 -15.21 -11.78 18.11
N GLU A 62 -15.89 -10.63 18.08
CA GLU A 62 -15.74 -9.63 19.13
C GLU A 62 -16.44 -10.16 20.39
N GLU A 63 -15.69 -10.29 21.48
CA GLU A 63 -16.27 -10.45 22.82
C GLU A 63 -16.83 -9.08 23.24
N ASN A 64 -18.04 -8.77 22.80
CA ASN A 64 -18.87 -7.74 23.42
C ASN A 64 -19.79 -8.46 24.41
N GLY A 65 -19.59 -8.17 25.70
CA GLY A 65 -20.55 -8.52 26.73
C GLY A 65 -21.85 -7.72 26.55
N GLU A 66 -22.96 -8.40 26.86
CA GLU A 66 -24.31 -7.87 27.12
C GLU A 66 -25.16 -7.50 25.89
N ASP A 67 -25.86 -8.47 25.29
CA ASP A 67 -27.33 -8.64 25.44
C ASP A 67 -27.77 -9.92 24.70
N GLU A 68 -28.54 -10.77 25.35
CA GLU A 68 -28.86 -12.13 24.93
C GLU A 68 -30.16 -12.15 24.11
N SER A 69 -30.07 -12.55 22.83
CA SER A 69 -31.21 -13.03 22.04
C SER A 69 -30.75 -13.99 20.93
N PRO A 70 -31.48 -15.09 20.67
CA PRO A 70 -31.00 -16.19 19.83
C PRO A 70 -30.96 -15.84 18.33
N PRO A 71 -30.16 -16.55 17.51
CA PRO A 71 -29.98 -16.22 16.11
C PRO A 71 -31.21 -16.60 15.29
N ILE A 72 -31.82 -15.60 14.63
CA ILE A 72 -32.87 -15.80 13.63
C ILE A 72 -32.19 -16.13 12.29
N LEU A 73 -32.56 -17.28 11.70
CA LEU A 73 -32.16 -17.70 10.34
C LEU A 73 -32.58 -16.64 9.29
N PRO A 74 -31.75 -16.33 8.28
CA PRO A 74 -32.10 -15.32 7.29
C PRO A 74 -33.16 -15.85 6.30
N THR A 75 -34.29 -15.15 6.22
CA THR A 75 -35.24 -15.23 5.12
C THR A 75 -34.73 -14.45 3.90
N PRO A 76 -35.04 -14.89 2.67
CA PRO A 76 -34.55 -14.29 1.44
C PRO A 76 -35.45 -13.12 1.07
N ASP A 77 -35.33 -11.99 1.77
CA ASP A 77 -35.77 -10.67 1.29
C ASP A 77 -35.36 -9.62 2.34
N SER A 78 -34.17 -9.05 2.16
CA SER A 78 -33.80 -7.80 2.82
C SER A 78 -32.95 -6.98 1.87
N PRO A 79 -33.22 -5.67 1.76
CA PRO A 79 -32.64 -4.84 0.73
C PRO A 79 -31.14 -4.68 1.00
N VAL A 80 -30.37 -4.72 -0.09
CA VAL A 80 -28.96 -4.33 -0.12
C VAL A 80 -28.83 -3.00 0.63
N VAL A 81 -28.13 -3.00 1.76
CA VAL A 81 -27.75 -1.78 2.47
C VAL A 81 -26.82 -1.02 1.52
N SER A 82 -27.44 -0.13 0.76
CA SER A 82 -26.75 0.81 -0.10
C SER A 82 -25.96 1.73 0.82
N ARG A 83 -24.66 1.81 0.56
CA ARG A 83 -23.74 2.81 1.11
C ARG A 83 -24.47 4.15 1.20
N GLU A 84 -24.79 4.63 2.39
CA GLU A 84 -25.09 6.05 2.54
C GLU A 84 -23.83 6.81 2.10
N PRO A 85 -23.91 7.63 1.05
CA PRO A 85 -22.76 8.42 0.65
C PRO A 85 -22.48 9.40 1.79
N SER A 86 -21.23 9.37 2.29
CA SER A 86 -20.71 10.50 3.06
C SER A 86 -21.06 11.79 2.32
N PRO A 87 -21.63 12.82 2.98
CA PRO A 87 -22.18 14.02 2.33
C PRO A 87 -21.15 14.84 1.53
N LEU A 88 -19.88 14.44 1.51
CA LEU A 88 -18.77 15.05 0.80
C LEU A 88 -18.05 14.00 -0.06
N SER A 89 -18.76 13.31 -0.96
CA SER A 89 -18.10 12.43 -1.93
C SER A 89 -17.38 13.28 -2.99
N TYR A 90 -16.10 13.55 -2.79
CA TYR A 90 -15.27 14.20 -3.81
C TYR A 90 -14.85 13.18 -4.87
N GLN A 91 -15.13 13.48 -6.13
CA GLN A 91 -14.49 12.82 -7.27
C GLN A 91 -13.26 13.65 -7.66
N ILE A 92 -12.08 13.10 -7.42
CA ILE A 92 -10.79 13.80 -7.62
C ILE A 92 -10.03 13.13 -8.77
N THR A 93 -9.61 13.94 -9.73
CA THR A 93 -8.71 13.52 -10.82
C THR A 93 -7.49 14.43 -10.87
N VAL A 94 -6.31 13.85 -11.06
CA VAL A 94 -5.05 14.59 -11.16
C VAL A 94 -4.45 14.31 -12.53
N THR A 95 -4.31 15.35 -13.34
CA THR A 95 -3.92 15.24 -14.75
C THR A 95 -2.99 16.38 -15.16
N ASP A 96 -2.66 16.44 -16.45
CA ASP A 96 -1.97 17.57 -17.09
C ASP A 96 -0.69 18.01 -16.33
N PRO A 97 0.33 17.14 -16.24
CA PRO A 97 1.59 17.54 -15.63
C PRO A 97 2.27 18.62 -16.49
N LYS A 98 2.47 19.82 -15.91
CA LYS A 98 3.21 20.90 -16.57
C LYS A 98 4.49 21.21 -15.81
N LYS A 99 5.56 21.43 -16.56
CA LYS A 99 6.83 21.92 -16.04
C LYS A 99 6.77 23.44 -15.93
N HIS A 100 7.21 23.97 -14.80
CA HIS A 100 7.33 25.38 -14.51
C HIS A 100 8.79 25.66 -14.17
N ASP A 101 9.31 26.79 -14.63
CA ASP A 101 10.62 27.27 -14.22
C ASP A 101 10.46 28.12 -12.95
N GLU A 102 11.23 27.82 -11.92
CA GLU A 102 11.25 28.53 -10.66
C GLU A 102 12.28 29.66 -10.76
N ALA A 103 11.82 30.91 -10.65
CA ALA A 103 12.73 32.06 -10.58
C ALA A 103 13.64 31.88 -9.37
N ALA A 104 14.96 31.97 -9.57
CA ALA A 104 15.97 31.73 -8.56
C ALA A 104 16.00 32.84 -7.49
N THR A 105 15.01 32.85 -6.59
CA THR A 105 15.07 33.65 -5.36
C THR A 105 15.78 32.83 -4.28
N GLY A 106 17.11 32.98 -4.20
CA GLY A 106 17.96 32.46 -3.12
C GLY A 106 19.06 31.48 -3.56
N ALA A 107 19.78 30.91 -2.58
CA ALA A 107 20.93 30.01 -2.76
C ALA A 107 20.65 28.70 -3.55
N ALA A 108 19.41 28.50 -4.01
CA ALA A 108 19.00 27.39 -4.87
C ALA A 108 19.55 27.49 -6.31
N GLY A 109 20.10 28.65 -6.72
CA GLY A 109 20.69 28.85 -8.06
C GLY A 109 22.04 28.15 -8.30
N VAL A 110 22.67 27.58 -7.26
CA VAL A 110 24.03 27.01 -7.36
C VAL A 110 24.04 25.51 -7.69
N ILE A 111 22.88 24.83 -7.65
CA ILE A 111 22.77 23.39 -7.93
C ILE A 111 22.15 23.17 -9.32
N PRO A 112 22.88 22.60 -10.29
CA PRO A 112 22.34 22.27 -11.61
C PRO A 112 21.07 21.42 -11.50
N GLY A 113 19.96 21.89 -12.09
CA GLY A 113 18.66 21.22 -12.09
C GLY A 113 17.62 21.72 -11.07
N SER A 114 17.98 22.70 -10.22
CA SER A 114 17.12 23.16 -9.11
C SER A 114 16.14 24.30 -9.44
N GLY A 115 16.07 24.72 -10.69
CA GLY A 115 15.25 25.86 -11.12
C GLY A 115 13.94 25.47 -11.81
N SER A 116 13.40 24.26 -11.64
CA SER A 116 12.11 23.88 -12.25
C SER A 116 11.34 22.85 -11.44
N TYR A 117 10.02 22.92 -11.44
CA TYR A 117 9.12 21.98 -10.78
C TYR A 117 7.98 21.55 -11.69
N PHE A 118 7.36 20.41 -11.38
CA PHE A 118 6.12 19.99 -12.01
C PHE A 118 4.92 20.37 -11.14
N SER A 119 3.87 20.86 -11.78
CA SER A 119 2.56 21.00 -11.15
C SER A 119 1.50 20.23 -11.93
N TYR A 120 0.49 19.79 -11.21
CA TYR A 120 -0.57 18.92 -11.67
C TYR A 120 -1.90 19.66 -11.57
N LEU A 121 -2.79 19.44 -12.53
CA LEU A 121 -4.14 19.94 -12.47
C LEU A 121 -4.97 18.99 -11.60
N VAL A 122 -5.38 19.45 -10.43
CA VAL A 122 -6.31 18.76 -9.54
C VAL A 122 -7.71 19.25 -9.89
N THR A 123 -8.52 18.35 -10.43
CA THR A 123 -9.95 18.60 -10.70
C THR A 123 -10.76 17.87 -9.65
N THR A 124 -11.59 18.62 -8.93
CA THR A 124 -12.43 18.13 -7.85
C THR A 124 -13.88 18.39 -8.21
N ARG A 125 -14.69 17.34 -8.26
CA ARG A 125 -16.13 17.45 -8.36
C ARG A 125 -16.77 17.06 -7.03
N ALA A 126 -17.50 17.98 -6.42
CA ALA A 126 -18.24 17.71 -5.20
C ALA A 126 -19.62 17.13 -5.50
N ALA A 127 -20.28 16.62 -4.45
CA ALA A 127 -21.59 15.96 -4.57
C ALA A 127 -22.72 16.90 -5.03
N ASP A 128 -22.57 18.21 -4.78
CA ASP A 128 -23.51 19.26 -5.22
C ASP A 128 -23.34 19.65 -6.69
N GLY A 129 -22.39 19.03 -7.40
CA GLY A 129 -22.08 19.33 -8.80
C GLY A 129 -21.09 20.47 -9.00
N SER A 130 -20.61 21.11 -7.93
CA SER A 130 -19.54 22.10 -8.02
C SER A 130 -18.24 21.45 -8.51
N GLU A 131 -17.53 22.15 -9.38
CA GLU A 131 -16.27 21.69 -9.95
C GLU A 131 -15.18 22.74 -9.70
N PHE A 132 -14.12 22.31 -9.02
CA PHE A 132 -12.94 23.14 -8.75
C PHE A 132 -11.75 22.60 -9.53
N ARG A 133 -10.97 23.51 -10.12
CA ARG A 133 -9.77 23.18 -10.87
C ARG A 133 -8.61 24.02 -10.34
N VAL A 134 -7.68 23.37 -9.65
CA VAL A 134 -6.53 24.03 -9.04
C VAL A 134 -5.25 23.34 -9.45
N ARG A 135 -4.18 24.12 -9.62
CA ARG A 135 -2.85 23.55 -9.87
C ARG A 135 -2.06 23.41 -8.59
N ARG A 136 -1.47 22.24 -8.39
CA ARG A 136 -0.68 21.91 -7.19
C ARG A 136 0.66 21.34 -7.60
N ARG A 137 1.74 21.79 -6.97
CA ARG A 137 3.03 21.12 -7.06
C ARG A 137 3.16 20.08 -5.96
N PHE A 138 4.08 19.15 -6.13
CA PHE A 138 4.30 18.08 -5.13
C PHE A 138 4.63 18.61 -3.73
N ARG A 139 5.30 19.77 -3.63
CA ARG A 139 5.57 20.40 -2.33
C ARG A 139 4.30 20.84 -1.60
N ASP A 140 3.26 21.22 -2.32
CA ASP A 140 1.97 21.61 -1.70
C ASP A 140 1.30 20.35 -1.11
N VAL A 141 1.40 19.21 -1.79
CA VAL A 141 0.94 17.90 -1.28
C VAL A 141 1.70 17.50 -0.02
N VAL A 142 3.01 17.74 0.03
CA VAL A 142 3.85 17.50 1.22
C VAL A 142 3.38 18.35 2.39
N THR A 143 3.15 19.65 2.18
CA THR A 143 2.66 20.56 3.22
C THR A 143 1.27 20.18 3.71
N LEU A 144 0.36 19.80 2.81
CA LEU A 144 -0.94 19.26 3.19
C LEU A 144 -0.78 18.03 4.09
N ALA A 145 0.04 17.06 3.68
CA ALA A 145 0.27 15.84 4.44
C ALA A 145 0.81 16.13 5.86
N ASP A 146 1.78 17.03 5.98
CA ASP A 146 2.36 17.41 7.28
C ASP A 146 1.31 18.06 8.20
N ARG A 147 0.44 18.93 7.65
CA ARG A 147 -0.65 19.56 8.41
C ARG A 147 -1.72 18.56 8.84
N LEU A 148 -2.14 17.67 7.94
CA LEU A 148 -3.11 16.63 8.26
C LEU A 148 -2.58 15.69 9.35
N ALA A 149 -1.32 15.27 9.25
CA ALA A 149 -0.69 14.44 10.27
C ALA A 149 -0.59 15.15 11.64
N ALA A 150 -0.27 16.45 11.64
CA ALA A 150 -0.18 17.22 12.89
C ALA A 150 -1.55 17.47 13.56
N THR A 151 -2.61 17.66 12.76
CA THR A 151 -3.95 18.00 13.27
C THR A 151 -4.79 16.77 13.63
N HIS A 152 -4.49 15.61 13.05
CA HIS A 152 -5.27 14.38 13.18
C HIS A 152 -4.46 13.24 13.80
N ARG A 153 -3.68 13.56 14.84
CA ARG A 153 -2.81 12.58 15.52
C ARG A 153 -3.60 11.38 16.03
N GLY A 154 -3.02 10.20 15.84
CA GLY A 154 -3.65 8.94 16.19
C GLY A 154 -4.77 8.46 15.24
N LEU A 155 -5.11 9.21 14.19
CA LEU A 155 -5.95 8.69 13.10
C LEU A 155 -5.11 7.94 12.06
N PHE A 156 -5.71 7.00 11.30
CA PHE A 156 -5.03 6.35 10.18
C PHE A 156 -5.03 7.27 8.95
N VAL A 157 -4.36 8.42 9.09
CA VAL A 157 -4.21 9.41 8.03
C VAL A 157 -3.43 8.80 6.86
N PRO A 158 -3.97 8.79 5.63
CA PRO A 158 -3.29 8.21 4.48
C PRO A 158 -1.84 8.69 4.38
N ALA A 159 -0.90 7.78 4.16
CA ALA A 159 0.48 8.13 3.91
C ALA A 159 0.62 8.82 2.54
N ARG A 160 1.42 9.90 2.50
CA ARG A 160 1.73 10.58 1.24
C ARG A 160 2.62 9.69 0.36
N PRO A 161 2.61 9.89 -0.97
CA PRO A 161 3.58 9.26 -1.85
C PRO A 161 5.00 9.66 -1.48
N ASP A 162 5.96 8.76 -1.67
CA ASP A 162 7.34 9.04 -1.35
C ASP A 162 7.94 10.16 -2.20
N LYS A 163 8.79 10.97 -1.57
CA LYS A 163 9.66 11.92 -2.28
C LYS A 163 10.82 11.14 -2.89
N SER A 164 10.53 10.29 -3.86
CA SER A 164 11.56 9.50 -4.53
C SER A 164 12.38 10.40 -5.45
N ILE A 165 13.49 10.92 -4.91
CA ILE A 165 14.50 11.66 -5.68
C ILE A 165 15.30 10.67 -6.53
N VAL A 166 15.48 9.44 -6.03
CA VAL A 166 16.27 8.37 -6.66
C VAL A 166 15.56 7.79 -7.88
N GLU A 167 14.26 7.45 -7.81
CA GLU A 167 13.53 6.98 -8.99
C GLU A 167 13.43 8.07 -10.06
N GLY A 168 13.34 9.35 -9.66
CA GLY A 168 13.35 10.47 -10.60
C GLY A 168 14.68 10.67 -11.33
N GLN A 169 15.79 10.11 -10.81
CA GLN A 169 17.10 10.10 -11.46
C GLN A 169 17.33 8.85 -12.32
N VAL A 170 16.67 7.73 -11.99
CA VAL A 170 16.85 6.42 -12.64
C VAL A 170 15.81 6.16 -13.74
N MET A 171 14.59 6.69 -13.60
CA MET A 171 13.51 6.53 -14.59
C MET A 171 13.55 7.62 -15.67
N GLN A 172 12.91 7.35 -16.82
CA GLN A 172 12.68 8.42 -17.79
C GLN A 172 11.81 9.52 -17.17
N ARG A 173 12.21 10.79 -17.35
CA ARG A 173 11.56 11.95 -16.72
C ARG A 173 10.03 11.97 -16.94
N HIS A 174 9.56 11.53 -18.11
CA HIS A 174 8.12 11.48 -18.41
C HIS A 174 7.38 10.38 -17.62
N GLU A 175 7.97 9.20 -17.49
CA GLU A 175 7.40 8.07 -16.75
C GLU A 175 7.25 8.39 -15.26
N PHE A 176 8.29 8.98 -14.67
CA PHE A 176 8.28 9.44 -13.28
C PHE A 176 7.17 10.47 -12.99
N VAL A 177 6.98 11.41 -13.91
CA VAL A 177 5.96 12.45 -13.76
C VAL A 177 4.55 11.86 -13.82
N ASN A 178 4.31 10.89 -14.70
CA ASN A 178 3.04 10.18 -14.81
C ASN A 178 2.78 9.29 -13.57
N GLN A 179 3.79 8.55 -13.11
CA GLN A 179 3.67 7.73 -11.91
C GLN A 179 3.34 8.58 -10.67
N ARG A 180 4.00 9.73 -10.52
CA ARG A 180 3.69 10.69 -9.46
C ARG A 180 2.27 11.25 -9.59
N CYS A 181 1.79 11.51 -10.81
CA CYS A 181 0.42 11.96 -11.06
C CYS A 181 -0.60 10.95 -10.51
N VAL A 182 -0.42 9.67 -10.83
CA VAL A 182 -1.26 8.57 -10.33
C VAL A 182 -1.18 8.44 -8.81
N ALA A 183 0.03 8.52 -8.24
CA ALA A 183 0.22 8.42 -6.80
C ALA A 183 -0.43 9.58 -6.03
N VAL A 184 -0.35 10.81 -6.56
CA VAL A 184 -1.03 11.98 -5.97
C VAL A 184 -2.54 11.84 -6.07
N GLN A 185 -3.09 11.39 -7.21
CA GLN A 185 -4.52 11.11 -7.32
C GLN A 185 -4.97 10.09 -6.28
N ARG A 186 -4.28 8.95 -6.20
CA ARG A 186 -4.58 7.89 -5.22
C ARG A 186 -4.56 8.43 -3.79
N TYR A 187 -3.54 9.23 -3.46
CA TYR A 187 -3.42 9.87 -2.15
C TYR A 187 -4.61 10.78 -1.82
N LEU A 188 -4.97 11.70 -2.72
CA LEU A 188 -6.08 12.63 -2.49
C LEU A 188 -7.43 11.90 -2.40
N CYS A 189 -7.64 10.87 -3.24
CA CYS A 189 -8.84 10.02 -3.15
C CYS A 189 -8.93 9.28 -1.82
N ARG A 190 -7.80 8.80 -1.27
CA ARG A 190 -7.77 8.16 0.06
C ARG A 190 -8.10 9.13 1.18
N ILE A 191 -7.62 10.38 1.11
CA ILE A 191 -8.00 11.41 2.07
C ILE A 191 -9.51 11.67 1.99
N ALA A 192 -10.05 11.84 0.78
CA ALA A 192 -11.48 12.07 0.56
C ALA A 192 -12.36 10.90 1.05
N ALA A 193 -11.84 9.67 1.03
CA ALA A 193 -12.55 8.49 1.52
C ALA A 193 -12.55 8.38 3.06
N HIS A 194 -11.61 9.02 3.76
CA HIS A 194 -11.51 8.94 5.21
C HIS A 194 -12.60 9.79 5.88
N PRO A 195 -13.41 9.25 6.82
CA PRO A 195 -14.60 9.92 7.35
C PRO A 195 -14.33 11.25 8.07
N THR A 196 -13.23 11.32 8.82
CA THR A 196 -12.83 12.53 9.56
C THR A 196 -11.91 13.45 8.75
N VAL A 197 -10.79 12.93 8.23
CA VAL A 197 -9.76 13.73 7.54
C VAL A 197 -10.29 14.43 6.28
N SER A 198 -11.27 13.84 5.58
CA SER A 198 -11.92 14.47 4.42
C SER A 198 -12.63 15.79 4.73
N ARG A 199 -12.97 16.05 6.00
CA ARG A 199 -13.65 17.26 6.47
C ARG A 199 -12.68 18.34 6.97
N SER A 200 -11.38 18.11 6.83
CA SER A 200 -10.36 19.08 7.25
C SER A 200 -10.41 20.34 6.37
N ASP A 201 -10.37 21.51 7.02
CA ASP A 201 -10.27 22.80 6.33
C ASP A 201 -9.00 22.90 5.47
N ASP A 202 -7.88 22.31 5.91
CA ASP A 202 -6.65 22.25 5.13
C ASP A 202 -6.84 21.47 3.83
N PHE A 203 -7.58 20.35 3.87
CA PHE A 203 -7.89 19.56 2.68
C PHE A 203 -8.84 20.31 1.74
N HIS A 204 -9.91 20.90 2.28
CA HIS A 204 -10.85 21.70 1.49
C HIS A 204 -10.16 22.89 0.81
N THR A 205 -9.33 23.64 1.55
CA THR A 205 -8.52 24.74 1.01
C THR A 205 -7.56 24.24 -0.06
N PHE A 206 -6.91 23.10 0.16
CA PHE A 206 -6.06 22.47 -0.85
C PHE A 206 -6.80 22.08 -2.13
N LEU A 207 -8.10 21.79 -2.11
CA LEU A 207 -8.86 21.46 -3.32
C LEU A 207 -9.45 22.67 -4.04
N THR A 208 -9.65 23.79 -3.33
CA THR A 208 -10.45 24.93 -3.82
C THR A 208 -9.66 26.22 -4.05
N ASP A 209 -8.65 26.50 -3.22
CA ASP A 209 -7.96 27.80 -3.22
C ASP A 209 -6.92 27.90 -4.36
N PRO A 210 -6.97 28.87 -5.28
CA PRO A 210 -5.94 29.02 -6.31
C PRO A 210 -4.57 29.35 -5.68
N SER A 211 -3.57 28.46 -5.83
CA SER A 211 -2.21 28.61 -5.27
C SER A 211 -1.33 29.65 -6.00
N GLY A 212 -1.93 30.51 -6.83
CA GLY A 212 -1.20 31.40 -7.74
C GLY A 212 -0.52 30.70 -8.93
N ILE A 213 -0.64 29.37 -9.07
CA ILE A 213 -0.15 28.63 -10.25
C ILE A 213 -1.22 28.68 -11.36
N PRO A 214 -0.95 29.26 -12.54
CA PRO A 214 -1.95 29.46 -13.60
C PRO A 214 -2.50 28.14 -14.14
N THR A 215 -3.83 28.04 -14.23
CA THR A 215 -4.58 26.90 -14.78
C THR A 215 -4.45 26.78 -16.31
N SER A 216 -4.32 27.90 -17.02
CA SER A 216 -4.20 27.99 -18.49
C SER A 216 -2.97 28.81 -18.92
N GLU A 217 -2.47 28.60 -20.14
CA GLU A 217 -1.48 29.52 -20.73
C GLU A 217 -2.19 30.82 -21.12
N GLY A 218 -1.98 31.88 -20.33
CA GLY A 218 -2.56 33.21 -20.57
C GLY A 218 -3.34 33.82 -19.41
N GLU A 219 -3.69 33.06 -18.37
CA GLU A 219 -4.25 33.62 -17.14
C GLU A 219 -3.14 34.18 -16.24
N SER A 220 -2.92 35.49 -16.32
CA SER A 220 -2.11 36.21 -15.35
C SER A 220 -2.83 36.22 -13.99
N PRO A 221 -2.14 36.03 -12.85
CA PRO A 221 -2.78 36.16 -11.54
C PRO A 221 -3.35 37.58 -11.38
N ARG A 222 -4.66 37.70 -11.10
CA ARG A 222 -5.22 38.96 -10.60
C ARG A 222 -4.70 39.19 -9.20
N PHE A 223 -3.57 39.89 -9.11
CA PHE A 223 -3.08 40.46 -7.86
C PHE A 223 -4.03 41.60 -7.46
N ASN A 224 -4.73 41.48 -6.34
CA ASN A 224 -5.47 42.60 -5.75
C ASN A 224 -4.52 43.39 -4.84
N PRO A 225 -4.11 44.62 -5.20
CA PRO A 225 -3.29 45.45 -4.34
C PRO A 225 -4.20 46.39 -3.54
N ALA A 226 -4.60 45.97 -2.35
CA ALA A 226 -5.18 46.89 -1.37
C ALA A 226 -4.92 46.34 0.04
N ILE A 227 -3.76 46.69 0.57
CA ILE A 227 -3.53 47.35 1.87
C ILE A 227 -2.01 47.38 2.03
N THR A 228 -1.40 48.50 1.62
CA THR A 228 -0.06 48.90 2.04
C THR A 228 -0.18 50.08 2.99
N ALA A 229 0.55 49.98 4.10
CA ALA A 229 1.46 51.00 4.65
C ALA A 229 1.22 51.40 6.12
N ALA A 230 2.22 51.07 6.94
CA ALA A 230 2.86 51.85 8.04
C ALA A 230 3.40 50.84 9.07
N SER A 231 4.64 50.80 9.57
CA SER A 231 5.86 51.64 9.50
C SER A 231 7.04 50.80 10.09
N PRO A 232 8.31 51.25 10.03
CA PRO A 232 9.49 50.42 10.25
C PRO A 232 10.09 50.54 11.67
N THR A 233 10.66 49.45 12.20
CA THR A 233 11.69 49.51 13.24
C THR A 233 12.58 48.27 13.18
N ALA A 234 13.88 48.51 13.05
CA ALA A 234 14.93 47.50 13.06
C ALA A 234 15.17 46.97 14.48
N VAL A 235 15.18 45.65 14.68
CA VAL A 235 15.90 44.98 15.78
C VAL A 235 16.31 43.56 15.33
N THR A 236 17.57 43.26 15.59
CA THR A 236 18.39 42.03 15.52
C THR A 236 17.74 40.64 15.33
N THR A 237 18.46 39.81 14.56
CA THR A 237 18.38 38.35 14.38
C THR A 237 18.03 37.54 15.64
N PRO A 238 17.31 36.41 15.50
CA PRO A 238 18.04 35.13 15.52
C PRO A 238 17.58 34.11 14.47
N THR A 239 18.54 33.29 14.08
CA THR A 239 18.45 32.08 13.26
C THR A 239 17.27 31.17 13.63
N THR A 240 16.43 30.81 12.66
CA THR A 240 15.38 29.79 12.80
C THR A 240 15.74 28.50 12.06
N PRO A 241 15.41 27.31 12.61
CA PRO A 241 16.00 26.04 12.22
C PRO A 241 15.31 25.42 11.01
N THR A 242 16.12 24.83 10.15
CA THR A 242 15.72 23.97 9.03
C THR A 242 15.26 22.58 9.49
N LYS A 243 14.27 22.03 8.77
CA LYS A 243 13.96 20.59 8.58
C LYS A 243 13.30 19.85 9.75
N GLY A 244 11.97 19.81 9.73
CA GLY A 244 11.19 18.79 10.42
C GLY A 244 11.37 17.40 9.78
N GLY A 245 11.42 16.37 10.62
CA GLY A 245 11.30 14.96 10.24
C GLY A 245 12.59 14.13 10.17
N ARG A 246 13.74 14.61 10.66
CA ARG A 246 14.99 13.82 10.60
C ARG A 246 15.90 13.90 11.83
N ASP A 247 15.34 14.20 13.00
CA ASP A 247 16.13 14.34 14.24
C ASP A 247 15.68 13.43 15.39
N PHE A 248 15.03 12.32 15.06
CA PHE A 248 14.59 11.30 16.03
C PHE A 248 15.78 10.60 16.73
N PHE A 249 16.90 10.41 16.02
CA PHE A 249 18.13 9.90 16.63
C PHE A 249 18.87 10.95 17.47
N GLY A 250 18.67 12.24 17.18
CA GLY A 250 19.26 13.35 17.94
C GLY A 250 18.68 13.44 19.34
N MET A 251 17.36 13.47 19.48
CA MET A 251 16.67 13.58 20.77
C MET A 251 16.95 12.37 21.70
N PHE A 252 17.04 11.17 21.15
CA PHE A 252 17.38 9.96 21.93
C PHE A 252 18.85 9.98 22.40
N LYS A 253 19.74 10.59 21.62
CA LYS A 253 21.14 10.78 21.99
C LYS A 253 21.30 11.92 23.00
N ASP A 254 20.54 13.00 22.85
CA ASP A 254 20.55 14.16 23.75
C ASP A 254 19.94 13.85 25.12
N LEU A 255 18.94 12.96 25.19
CA LEU A 255 18.43 12.45 26.47
C LEU A 255 19.50 11.59 27.19
N LYS A 256 20.23 10.74 26.45
CA LYS A 256 21.35 9.96 27.00
C LYS A 256 22.54 10.85 27.40
N GLN A 257 22.82 11.92 26.64
CA GLN A 257 23.93 12.83 26.86
C GLN A 257 23.66 13.80 28.03
N THR A 258 22.42 14.29 28.17
CA THR A 258 21.99 15.17 29.27
C THR A 258 22.01 14.44 30.62
N VAL A 259 21.72 13.14 30.64
CA VAL A 259 21.82 12.29 31.84
C VAL A 259 23.28 11.96 32.20
N ALA A 260 24.19 11.96 31.22
CA ALA A 260 25.61 11.65 31.46
C ALA A 260 26.40 12.83 32.10
N ASN A 261 25.94 14.07 31.92
CA ASN A 261 26.67 15.27 32.35
C ASN A 261 26.19 15.86 33.71
N GLY A 262 25.15 15.29 34.33
CA GLY A 262 24.59 15.74 35.61
C GLY A 262 24.87 14.77 36.76
N LEU A 263 25.90 15.05 37.57
CA LEU A 263 26.27 14.27 38.75
C LEU A 263 25.15 14.26 39.81
N MET A 264 24.39 13.16 39.88
CA MET A 264 23.91 12.46 41.09
C MET A 264 22.97 11.33 40.62
N ALA A 265 23.29 10.10 41.01
CA ALA A 265 22.51 8.90 40.70
C ALA A 265 21.13 8.95 41.38
N VAL A 266 20.17 9.61 40.75
CA VAL A 266 18.76 9.30 40.94
C VAL A 266 18.39 8.33 39.83
N ARG A 267 17.99 7.12 40.22
CA ARG A 267 17.45 6.11 39.29
C ARG A 267 16.38 6.80 38.45
N PRO A 268 16.51 6.88 37.10
CA PRO A 268 15.41 7.38 36.29
C PRO A 268 14.16 6.57 36.64
N PRO A 269 12.97 7.18 36.72
CA PRO A 269 11.74 6.41 36.81
C PRO A 269 11.74 5.38 35.67
N PRO A 270 11.25 4.14 35.90
CA PRO A 270 11.19 3.13 34.84
C PRO A 270 10.53 3.76 33.62
N VAL A 271 11.05 3.51 32.42
CA VAL A 271 10.33 3.80 31.18
C VAL A 271 9.01 3.05 31.32
N GLU A 272 7.92 3.77 31.60
CA GLU A 272 6.61 3.16 31.68
C GLU A 272 6.29 2.65 30.27
N GLU A 273 6.35 1.34 30.10
CA GLU A 273 5.91 0.70 28.88
C GLU A 273 4.41 0.96 28.71
N GLU A 274 3.93 0.99 27.47
CA GLU A 274 2.50 1.11 27.19
C GLU A 274 1.76 -0.03 27.90
N THR A 275 0.93 0.29 28.90
CA THR A 275 0.26 -0.71 29.76
C THR A 275 -1.16 -1.04 29.31
N ASP A 276 -1.66 -0.37 28.28
CA ASP A 276 -2.98 -0.63 27.70
C ASP A 276 -2.99 -1.98 26.97
N ALA A 277 -3.34 -3.03 27.71
CA ALA A 277 -3.39 -4.40 27.22
C ALA A 277 -4.30 -4.56 25.99
N LYS A 278 -5.40 -3.80 25.92
CA LYS A 278 -6.32 -3.83 24.78
C LYS A 278 -5.68 -3.27 23.53
N PHE A 279 -5.00 -2.12 23.65
CA PHE A 279 -4.24 -1.55 22.55
C PHE A 279 -3.11 -2.49 22.10
N LEU A 280 -2.32 -3.05 23.03
CA LEU A 280 -1.24 -3.97 22.70
C LEU A 280 -1.72 -5.22 21.97
N PHE A 281 -2.85 -5.79 22.40
CA PHE A 281 -3.48 -6.92 21.73
C PHE A 281 -3.85 -6.58 20.28
N HIS A 282 -4.52 -5.45 20.04
CA HIS A 282 -4.89 -5.03 18.69
C HIS A 282 -3.68 -4.66 17.83
N LYS A 283 -2.65 -4.03 18.42
CA LYS A 283 -1.39 -3.72 17.74
C LYS A 283 -0.73 -5.00 17.21
N ALA A 284 -0.57 -6.01 18.07
CA ALA A 284 -0.01 -7.30 17.66
C ALA A 284 -0.85 -7.98 16.57
N LYS A 285 -2.19 -7.91 16.67
CA LYS A 285 -3.08 -8.45 15.64
C LYS A 285 -2.90 -7.75 14.29
N LEU A 286 -2.71 -6.43 14.27
CA LEU A 286 -2.49 -5.67 13.04
C LEU A 286 -1.10 -5.91 12.45
N GLU A 287 -0.07 -6.08 13.28
CA GLU A 287 1.27 -6.50 12.82
C GLU A 287 1.25 -7.90 12.19
N GLN A 288 0.51 -8.84 12.79
CA GLN A 288 0.30 -10.16 12.19
C GLN A 288 -0.46 -10.06 10.86
N LEU A 289 -1.51 -9.24 10.81
CA LEU A 289 -2.28 -9.01 9.59
C LEU A 289 -1.42 -8.42 8.47
N GLU A 290 -0.50 -7.51 8.78
CA GLU A 290 0.43 -6.94 7.80
C GLU A 290 1.32 -8.01 7.17
N GLN A 291 1.86 -8.92 7.99
CA GLN A 291 2.65 -10.05 7.51
C GLN A 291 1.82 -10.96 6.58
N GLN A 292 0.57 -11.21 6.95
CA GLN A 292 -0.36 -12.00 6.14
C GLN A 292 -0.71 -11.29 4.82
N LEU A 293 -0.97 -9.98 4.85
CA LEU A 293 -1.23 -9.17 3.66
C LEU A 293 -0.01 -9.17 2.72
N ALA A 294 1.21 -9.02 3.25
CA ALA A 294 2.43 -9.05 2.46
C ALA A 294 2.64 -10.40 1.76
N ALA A 295 2.50 -11.51 2.50
CA ALA A 295 2.59 -12.85 1.93
C ALA A 295 1.50 -13.11 0.88
N THR A 296 0.26 -12.70 1.17
CA THR A 296 -0.87 -12.86 0.25
C THR A 296 -0.71 -12.01 -1.00
N SER A 297 -0.17 -10.80 -0.87
CA SER A 297 0.17 -9.91 -1.99
C SER A 297 1.15 -10.55 -2.95
N GLN A 298 2.23 -11.15 -2.41
CA GLN A 298 3.21 -11.86 -3.23
C GLN A 298 2.58 -13.06 -3.96
N GLN A 299 1.71 -13.80 -3.28
CA GLN A 299 1.00 -14.94 -3.89
C GLN A 299 0.00 -14.48 -4.96
N ALA A 300 -0.68 -13.36 -4.74
CA ALA A 300 -1.60 -12.74 -5.68
C ALA A 300 -0.89 -12.29 -6.97
N GLU A 301 0.29 -11.69 -6.85
CA GLU A 301 1.13 -11.30 -7.99
C GLU A 301 1.62 -12.54 -8.77
N ALA A 302 2.10 -13.57 -8.07
CA ALA A 302 2.50 -14.82 -8.69
C ALA A 302 1.33 -15.49 -9.43
N PHE A 303 0.13 -15.46 -8.84
CA PHE A 303 -1.08 -15.98 -9.44
C PHE A 303 -1.50 -15.22 -10.70
N ALA A 304 -1.52 -13.89 -10.65
CA ALA A 304 -1.84 -13.05 -11.81
C ALA A 304 -0.84 -13.27 -12.95
N LYS A 305 0.45 -13.41 -12.62
CA LYS A 305 1.50 -13.75 -13.59
C LYS A 305 1.29 -15.13 -14.21
N ALA A 306 0.94 -16.14 -13.42
CA ALA A 306 0.67 -17.48 -13.94
C ALA A 306 -0.53 -17.50 -14.92
N HIS A 307 -1.56 -16.70 -14.64
CA HIS A 307 -2.70 -16.51 -15.53
C HIS A 307 -2.31 -15.86 -16.87
N GLU A 308 -1.51 -14.80 -16.82
CA GLU A 308 -0.94 -14.15 -18.01
C GLU A 308 -0.09 -15.14 -18.84
N ASP A 309 0.79 -15.89 -18.20
CA ASP A 309 1.66 -16.88 -18.84
C ASP A 309 0.84 -18.03 -19.46
N PHE A 310 -0.24 -18.47 -18.79
CA PHE A 310 -1.17 -19.47 -19.34
C PHE A 310 -1.89 -18.94 -20.58
N ARG A 311 -2.37 -17.70 -20.53
CA ARG A 311 -3.06 -17.06 -21.66
C ARG A 311 -2.14 -16.92 -22.87
N THR A 312 -0.92 -16.45 -22.66
CA THR A 312 0.08 -16.26 -23.74
C THR A 312 0.49 -17.58 -24.36
N THR A 313 0.74 -18.61 -23.54
CA THR A 313 1.04 -19.97 -24.00
C THR A 313 -0.11 -20.56 -24.82
N THR A 314 -1.35 -20.40 -24.33
CA THR A 314 -2.57 -20.82 -25.05
C THR A 314 -2.71 -20.11 -26.40
N ALA A 315 -2.40 -18.80 -26.48
CA ALA A 315 -2.41 -18.06 -27.74
C ALA A 315 -1.39 -18.65 -28.73
N HIS A 316 -0.17 -18.90 -28.26
CA HIS A 316 0.91 -19.46 -29.07
C HIS A 316 0.58 -20.86 -29.58
N LEU A 317 -0.02 -21.71 -28.74
CA LEU A 317 -0.50 -23.02 -29.13
C LEU A 317 -1.52 -22.91 -30.28
N GLY A 318 -2.54 -22.07 -30.10
CA GLY A 318 -3.56 -21.83 -31.12
C GLY A 318 -2.96 -21.35 -32.45
N MET A 319 -2.06 -20.37 -32.41
CA MET A 319 -1.37 -19.87 -33.60
C MET A 319 -0.49 -20.91 -34.29
N THR A 320 0.12 -21.82 -33.52
CA THR A 320 0.90 -22.95 -34.06
C THR A 320 0.01 -23.93 -34.81
N PHE A 321 -1.17 -24.26 -34.26
CA PHE A 321 -2.15 -25.08 -34.97
C PHE A 321 -2.72 -24.39 -36.22
N VAL A 322 -2.90 -23.07 -36.23
CA VAL A 322 -3.27 -22.34 -37.46
C VAL A 322 -2.20 -22.55 -38.56
N LYS A 323 -0.91 -22.45 -38.20
CA LYS A 323 0.19 -22.70 -39.15
C LYS A 323 0.19 -24.15 -39.65
N LEU A 324 -0.04 -25.11 -38.77
CA LEU A 324 -0.14 -26.53 -39.12
C LEU A 324 -1.32 -26.78 -40.08
N ALA A 325 -2.50 -26.24 -39.78
CA ALA A 325 -3.67 -26.35 -40.65
C ALA A 325 -3.40 -25.76 -42.04
N LYS A 326 -2.72 -24.62 -42.12
CA LYS A 326 -2.31 -24.02 -43.39
C LYS A 326 -1.37 -24.93 -44.16
N PHE A 327 -0.34 -25.46 -43.50
CA PHE A 327 0.62 -26.38 -44.11
C PHE A 327 -0.08 -27.65 -44.66
N GLU A 328 -0.95 -28.28 -43.88
CA GLU A 328 -1.69 -29.46 -44.32
C GLU A 328 -2.62 -29.17 -45.51
N LYS A 329 -3.26 -28.00 -45.50
CA LYS A 329 -4.09 -27.54 -46.61
C LYS A 329 -3.26 -27.37 -47.88
N ASP A 330 -2.10 -26.74 -47.78
CA ASP A 330 -1.20 -26.46 -48.90
C ASP A 330 -0.59 -27.76 -49.48
N GLN A 331 -0.38 -28.80 -48.65
CA GLN A 331 0.11 -30.12 -49.07
C GLN A 331 -0.99 -31.15 -49.42
N SER A 332 -2.26 -30.74 -49.47
CA SER A 332 -3.37 -31.69 -49.56
C SER A 332 -3.56 -32.32 -50.94
N THR A 333 -3.14 -33.59 -51.08
CA THR A 333 -3.31 -34.40 -52.30
C THR A 333 -4.63 -35.16 -52.36
N CYS A 334 -5.28 -35.42 -51.22
CA CYS A 334 -6.54 -36.16 -51.14
C CYS A 334 -7.59 -35.46 -50.25
N SER A 335 -8.84 -35.90 -50.31
CA SER A 335 -9.96 -35.31 -49.57
C SER A 335 -9.83 -35.43 -48.05
N SER A 336 -9.25 -36.53 -47.54
CA SER A 336 -9.06 -36.73 -46.09
C SER A 336 -8.07 -35.72 -45.48
N HIS A 337 -7.01 -35.35 -46.21
CA HIS A 337 -6.06 -34.31 -45.77
C HIS A 337 -6.73 -32.93 -45.69
N ARG A 338 -7.63 -32.60 -46.63
CA ARG A 338 -8.39 -31.33 -46.58
C ARG A 338 -9.32 -31.27 -45.37
N THR A 339 -10.02 -32.37 -45.08
CA THR A 339 -10.89 -32.47 -43.91
C THR A 339 -10.09 -32.32 -42.62
N ARG A 340 -8.94 -32.99 -42.50
CA ARG A 340 -8.05 -32.87 -41.34
C ARG A 340 -7.57 -31.43 -41.13
N ALA A 341 -7.12 -30.77 -42.19
CA ALA A 341 -6.68 -29.37 -42.14
C ALA A 341 -7.78 -28.42 -41.64
N VAL A 342 -9.03 -28.60 -42.09
CA VAL A 342 -10.19 -27.83 -41.60
C VAL A 342 -10.41 -28.04 -40.11
N ASN A 343 -10.31 -29.28 -39.62
CA ASN A 343 -10.53 -29.59 -38.20
C ASN A 343 -9.42 -29.06 -37.31
N ILE A 344 -8.15 -29.14 -37.75
CA ILE A 344 -7.04 -28.49 -37.05
C ILE A 344 -7.28 -26.99 -36.99
N ASN A 345 -7.77 -26.37 -38.07
CA ASN A 345 -8.08 -24.93 -38.08
C ASN A 345 -9.23 -24.58 -37.12
N ASN A 346 -10.27 -25.42 -37.04
CA ASN A 346 -11.39 -25.22 -36.11
C ASN A 346 -10.92 -25.32 -34.65
N PHE A 347 -10.11 -26.33 -34.32
CA PHE A 347 -9.47 -26.47 -33.00
C PHE A 347 -8.58 -25.27 -32.69
N ALA A 348 -7.73 -24.85 -33.63
CA ALA A 348 -6.85 -23.69 -33.48
C ALA A 348 -7.64 -22.42 -33.16
N ASN A 349 -8.72 -22.17 -33.89
CA ASN A 349 -9.60 -21.01 -33.66
C ASN A 349 -10.27 -21.06 -32.29
N ALA A 350 -10.70 -22.24 -31.83
CA ALA A 350 -11.25 -22.41 -30.48
C ALA A 350 -10.21 -22.09 -29.39
N VAL A 351 -8.99 -22.61 -29.53
CA VAL A 351 -7.86 -22.32 -28.61
C VAL A 351 -7.54 -20.82 -28.58
N VAL A 352 -7.44 -20.17 -29.74
CA VAL A 352 -7.22 -18.70 -29.81
C VAL A 352 -8.38 -17.94 -29.16
N LYS A 353 -9.63 -18.41 -29.34
CA LYS A 353 -10.80 -17.79 -28.72
C LYS A 353 -10.78 -17.92 -27.20
N VAL A 354 -10.36 -19.06 -26.65
CA VAL A 354 -10.15 -19.26 -25.20
C VAL A 354 -9.08 -18.29 -24.68
N SER A 355 -7.94 -18.18 -25.35
CA SER A 355 -6.89 -17.24 -24.94
C SER A 355 -7.38 -15.78 -24.94
N ARG A 356 -8.11 -15.36 -25.98
CA ARG A 356 -8.66 -14.00 -26.06
C ARG A 356 -9.72 -13.71 -25.00
N SER A 357 -10.52 -14.71 -24.61
CA SER A 357 -11.53 -14.50 -23.56
C SER A 357 -10.88 -14.32 -22.19
N GLN A 358 -9.70 -14.91 -21.95
CA GLN A 358 -8.96 -14.78 -20.69
C GLN A 358 -8.42 -13.37 -20.44
N THR A 359 -8.18 -12.53 -21.46
CA THR A 359 -7.67 -11.16 -21.26
C THR A 359 -8.58 -10.33 -20.35
N LYS A 360 -9.90 -10.52 -20.46
CA LYS A 360 -10.85 -9.84 -19.57
C LYS A 360 -10.74 -10.36 -18.13
N LEU A 361 -10.57 -11.67 -17.97
CA LEU A 361 -10.41 -12.28 -16.65
C LEU A 361 -9.13 -11.77 -15.97
N ASP A 362 -8.00 -11.70 -16.68
CA ASP A 362 -6.73 -11.23 -16.10
C ASP A 362 -6.86 -9.80 -15.56
N ALA A 363 -7.55 -8.92 -16.30
CA ALA A 363 -7.82 -7.55 -15.87
C ALA A 363 -8.72 -7.50 -14.62
N GLU A 364 -9.77 -8.34 -14.54
CA GLU A 364 -10.61 -8.43 -13.35
C GLU A 364 -9.87 -9.04 -12.15
N ILE A 365 -9.03 -10.07 -12.36
CA ILE A 365 -8.20 -10.67 -11.30
C ILE A 365 -7.29 -9.60 -10.68
N VAL A 366 -6.55 -8.87 -11.51
CA VAL A 366 -5.67 -7.78 -11.03
C VAL A 366 -6.47 -6.74 -10.25
N LYS A 367 -7.63 -6.33 -10.77
CA LYS A 367 -8.50 -5.35 -10.12
C LYS A 367 -9.04 -5.82 -8.77
N HIS A 368 -9.47 -7.08 -8.64
CA HIS A 368 -9.95 -7.61 -7.36
C HIS A 368 -8.78 -7.65 -6.36
N LEU A 369 -7.65 -8.23 -6.77
CA LEU A 369 -6.49 -8.45 -5.90
C LEU A 369 -5.78 -7.14 -5.48
N ASP A 370 -5.94 -6.04 -6.22
CA ASP A 370 -5.48 -4.69 -5.84
C ASP A 370 -5.99 -4.25 -4.45
N THR A 371 -7.10 -4.82 -3.97
CA THR A 371 -7.61 -4.60 -2.61
C THR A 371 -6.58 -5.00 -1.55
N ILE A 372 -5.81 -6.08 -1.75
CA ILE A 372 -4.76 -6.51 -0.83
C ILE A 372 -3.64 -5.45 -0.77
N HIS A 373 -3.17 -4.99 -1.93
CA HIS A 373 -2.16 -3.94 -2.04
C HIS A 373 -2.63 -2.64 -1.39
N LYS A 374 -3.89 -2.26 -1.58
CA LYS A 374 -4.51 -1.10 -0.92
C LYS A 374 -4.37 -1.17 0.60
N TYR A 375 -4.66 -2.31 1.22
CA TYR A 375 -4.57 -2.48 2.68
C TYR A 375 -3.12 -2.58 3.17
N LEU A 376 -2.23 -3.20 2.38
CA LEU A 376 -0.81 -3.20 2.66
C LEU A 376 -0.23 -1.78 2.67
N GLU A 377 -0.57 -0.94 1.69
CA GLU A 377 -0.19 0.49 1.69
C GLU A 377 -0.79 1.25 2.89
N THR A 378 -1.98 0.84 3.37
CA THR A 378 -2.63 1.48 4.51
C THR A 378 -1.90 1.19 5.83
N MET A 379 -1.15 0.10 5.93
CA MET A 379 -0.39 -0.23 7.15
C MET A 379 0.65 0.83 7.53
N THR A 380 1.19 1.57 6.58
CA THR A 380 2.04 2.74 6.89
C THR A 380 1.28 3.79 7.72
N SER A 381 -0.01 3.99 7.43
CA SER A 381 -0.87 4.93 8.18
C SER A 381 -1.16 4.41 9.59
N VAL A 382 -1.32 3.10 9.74
CA VAL A 382 -1.48 2.42 11.04
C VAL A 382 -0.24 2.62 11.91
N HIS A 383 0.95 2.36 11.36
CA HIS A 383 2.22 2.54 12.06
C HIS A 383 2.47 3.99 12.48
N ASN A 384 2.14 4.95 11.62
CA ASN A 384 2.24 6.37 11.97
C ASN A 384 1.35 6.73 13.16
N ALA A 385 0.10 6.26 13.17
CA ALA A 385 -0.84 6.50 14.26
C ALA A 385 -0.41 5.86 15.59
N PHE A 386 0.24 4.70 15.55
CA PHE A 386 0.82 4.06 16.74
C PHE A 386 2.09 4.77 17.21
N THR A 387 2.88 5.28 16.28
CA THR A 387 4.06 6.12 16.57
C THR A 387 3.64 7.41 17.26
N ASP A 388 2.52 8.03 16.83
CA ASP A 388 1.95 9.20 17.51
C ASP A 388 1.66 8.91 18.99
N ARG A 389 1.04 7.77 19.28
CA ARG A 389 0.73 7.34 20.65
C ARG A 389 2.00 7.14 21.48
N SER A 390 2.98 6.42 20.93
CA SER A 390 4.27 6.21 21.61
C SER A 390 5.00 7.55 21.87
N ASN A 391 4.99 8.47 20.91
CA ASN A 391 5.60 9.78 21.05
C ASN A 391 4.90 10.66 22.11
N ALA A 392 3.57 10.61 22.17
CA ALA A 392 2.81 11.34 23.18
C ALA A 392 3.07 10.79 24.59
N LEU A 393 3.17 9.46 24.75
CA LEU A 393 3.57 8.84 26.02
C LEU A 393 4.99 9.27 26.44
N LEU A 394 5.95 9.20 25.51
CA LEU A 394 7.33 9.65 25.75
C LEU A 394 7.39 11.13 26.16
N HIS A 395 6.56 11.98 25.56
CA HIS A 395 6.50 13.40 25.93
C HIS A 395 6.02 13.60 27.37
N ILE A 396 4.98 12.89 27.81
CA ILE A 396 4.50 12.90 29.21
C ILE A 396 5.59 12.43 30.17
N GLN A 397 6.36 11.40 29.79
CA GLN A 397 7.47 10.88 30.60
C GLN A 397 8.59 11.90 30.74
N SER A 398 8.97 12.59 29.65
CA SER A 398 9.95 13.67 29.69
C SER A 398 9.53 14.77 30.66
N LEU A 399 8.31 15.29 30.53
CA LEU A 399 7.78 16.32 31.42
C LEU A 399 7.73 15.85 32.89
N SER A 400 7.45 14.57 33.12
CA SER A 400 7.46 13.98 34.47
C SER A 400 8.86 13.96 35.09
N SER A 401 9.88 13.61 34.30
CA SER A 401 11.28 13.64 34.74
C SER A 401 11.73 15.08 35.02
N ASP A 402 11.36 16.03 34.15
CA ASP A 402 11.71 17.45 34.32
C ASP A 402 11.08 18.03 35.59
N LEU A 403 9.80 17.75 35.84
CA LEU A 403 9.11 18.14 37.08
C LEU A 403 9.79 17.57 38.31
N PHE A 404 10.16 16.29 38.29
CA PHE A 404 10.87 15.66 39.41
C PHE A 404 12.23 16.35 39.67
N ALA A 405 12.98 16.70 38.62
CA ALA A 405 14.24 17.44 38.75
C ALA A 405 14.02 18.86 39.32
N LEU A 406 12.97 19.56 38.90
CA LEU A 406 12.60 20.87 39.42
C LEU A 406 12.21 20.81 40.90
N HIS A 407 11.37 19.86 41.31
CA HIS A 407 11.01 19.67 42.72
C HIS A 407 12.24 19.38 43.60
N ASN A 408 13.16 18.52 43.14
CA ASN A 408 14.40 18.25 43.86
C ASN A 408 15.29 19.50 44.00
N ARG A 409 15.32 20.36 42.98
CA ARG A 409 16.06 21.61 43.02
C ARG A 409 15.46 22.59 44.05
N VAL A 410 14.13 22.66 44.12
CA VAL A 410 13.42 23.44 45.15
C VAL A 410 13.73 22.89 46.55
N ALA A 411 13.55 21.58 46.77
CA ALA A 411 13.83 20.94 48.06
C ALA A 411 15.30 21.14 48.51
N LYS A 412 16.26 21.09 47.57
CA LYS A 412 17.67 21.37 47.85
C LYS A 412 17.90 22.83 48.23
N LEU A 413 17.25 23.79 47.58
CA LEU A 413 17.34 25.21 47.93
C LEU A 413 16.62 25.54 49.24
N GLU A 414 15.62 24.77 49.63
CA GLU A 414 14.90 24.94 50.90
C GLU A 414 15.66 24.34 52.10
N SER A 415 16.43 23.28 51.89
CA SER A 415 17.22 22.63 52.94
C SER A 415 18.54 23.34 53.29
N VAL A 416 19.01 24.28 52.46
CA VAL A 416 20.24 25.04 52.72
C VAL A 416 19.94 26.27 53.62
N SER A 417 20.55 26.30 54.81
CA SER A 417 20.51 27.45 55.72
C SER A 417 21.27 28.65 55.14
N SER A 418 20.64 29.83 55.15
CA SER A 418 21.22 31.08 54.65
C SER A 418 21.96 31.81 55.78
N ARG A 419 23.20 32.30 55.53
CA ARG A 419 23.94 33.11 56.51
C ARG A 419 23.75 34.60 56.17
N GLY A 420 22.59 35.14 56.51
CA GLY A 420 22.26 36.56 56.36
C GLY A 420 20.98 36.84 55.57
N ILE A 421 20.34 37.96 55.89
CA ILE A 421 19.02 38.37 55.38
C ILE A 421 19.02 38.53 53.84
N ASP A 422 20.08 39.08 53.26
CA ASP A 422 20.17 39.29 51.81
C ASP A 422 20.30 37.97 51.03
N GLN A 423 21.03 36.99 51.58
CA GLN A 423 21.14 35.66 51.00
C GLN A 423 19.81 34.90 51.08
N GLU A 424 19.10 35.06 52.19
CA GLU A 424 17.78 34.46 52.41
C GLU A 424 16.73 35.04 51.45
N ARG A 425 16.72 36.36 51.25
CA ARG A 425 15.83 37.01 50.27
C ARG A 425 16.09 36.53 48.84
N THR A 426 17.36 36.41 48.45
CA THR A 426 17.75 35.92 47.11
C THR A 426 17.37 34.46 46.91
N ARG A 427 17.51 33.62 47.95
CA ARG A 427 17.10 32.22 47.93
C ARG A 427 15.58 32.10 47.78
N TYR A 428 14.82 32.90 48.53
CA TYR A 428 13.36 32.93 48.44
C TYR A 428 12.89 33.31 47.03
N GLN A 429 13.48 34.35 46.43
CA GLN A 429 13.17 34.74 45.05
C GLN A 429 13.43 33.59 44.05
N LYS A 430 14.57 32.89 44.16
CA LYS A 430 14.87 31.73 43.29
C LYS A 430 13.92 30.57 43.49
N VAL A 431 13.48 30.32 44.73
CA VAL A 431 12.49 29.28 45.04
C VAL A 431 11.15 29.64 44.41
N GLU A 432 10.71 30.89 44.50
CA GLU A 432 9.45 31.34 43.88
C GLU A 432 9.52 31.28 42.34
N GLU A 433 10.63 31.65 41.73
CA GLU A 433 10.86 31.50 40.28
C GLU A 433 10.79 30.02 39.83
N LEU A 434 11.42 29.11 40.59
CA LEU A 434 11.35 27.68 40.31
C LEU A 434 9.94 27.11 40.54
N LYS A 435 9.21 27.58 41.55
CA LYS A 435 7.80 27.19 41.76
C LYS A 435 6.92 27.64 40.61
N GLU A 436 7.15 28.82 40.05
CA GLU A 436 6.46 29.27 38.84
C GLU A 436 6.78 28.39 37.63
N THR A 437 8.04 27.98 37.49
CA THR A 437 8.47 27.05 36.44
C THR A 437 7.84 25.65 36.63
N ILE A 438 7.69 25.20 37.88
CA ILE A 438 6.96 23.96 38.20
C ILE A 438 5.50 24.08 37.78
N ARG A 439 4.80 25.17 38.17
CA ARG A 439 3.40 25.39 37.79
C ARG A 439 3.20 25.34 36.27
N THR A 440 4.01 26.07 35.52
CA THR A 440 3.94 26.07 34.04
C THR A 440 4.25 24.69 33.43
N SER A 441 5.19 23.93 34.01
CA SER A 441 5.50 22.56 33.56
C SER A 441 4.42 21.54 33.94
N GLU A 442 3.76 21.71 35.09
CA GLU A 442 2.60 20.91 35.51
C GLU A 442 1.41 21.13 34.57
N ASP A 443 1.15 22.39 34.20
CA ASP A 443 0.13 22.74 33.20
C ASP A 443 0.47 22.11 31.84
N ALA A 444 1.71 22.22 31.38
CA ALA A 444 2.16 21.57 30.14
C ALA A 444 1.97 20.05 30.18
N LYS A 445 2.28 19.39 31.30
CA LYS A 445 2.05 17.95 31.49
C LYS A 445 0.57 17.60 31.50
N SER A 446 -0.28 18.43 32.11
CA SER A 446 -1.73 18.28 32.08
C SER A 446 -2.28 18.33 30.65
N HIS A 447 -1.80 19.28 29.84
CA HIS A 447 -2.13 19.37 28.41
C HIS A 447 -1.63 18.15 27.62
N ALA A 448 -0.37 17.74 27.80
CA ALA A 448 0.19 16.56 27.14
C ALA A 448 -0.60 15.28 27.48
N ARG A 449 -1.08 15.14 28.73
CA ARG A 449 -1.94 14.02 29.14
C ARG A 449 -3.27 14.03 28.40
N LYS A 450 -3.93 15.18 28.26
CA LYS A 450 -5.19 15.30 27.51
C LYS A 450 -5.00 14.92 26.03
N GLU A 451 -3.89 15.37 25.43
CA GLU A 451 -3.56 15.01 24.05
C GLU A 451 -3.31 13.50 23.89
N TYR A 452 -2.57 12.88 24.82
CA TYR A 452 -2.38 11.44 24.81
C TYR A 452 -3.70 10.68 24.91
N GLU A 453 -4.60 11.05 25.82
CA GLU A 453 -5.93 10.40 25.92
C GLU A 453 -6.75 10.54 24.63
N LEU A 454 -6.71 11.70 23.97
CA LEU A 454 -7.34 11.88 22.66
C LEU A 454 -6.73 10.94 21.60
N ILE A 455 -5.41 10.80 21.56
CA ILE A 455 -4.73 9.87 20.65
C ILE A 455 -5.13 8.41 20.94
N LYS A 456 -5.27 8.04 22.23
CA LYS A 456 -5.72 6.69 22.63
C LYS A 456 -7.12 6.38 22.10
N GLU A 457 -8.04 7.33 22.27
CA GLU A 457 -9.41 7.21 21.77
C GLU A 457 -9.43 7.12 20.24
N ASN A 458 -8.71 8.02 19.56
CA ASN A 458 -8.57 8.02 18.10
C ASN A 458 -8.05 6.69 17.57
N ASN A 459 -6.93 6.17 18.13
CA ASN A 459 -6.38 4.87 17.74
C ASN A 459 -7.42 3.75 17.87
N MET A 460 -8.15 3.69 19.00
CA MET A 460 -9.11 2.61 19.23
C MET A 460 -10.31 2.69 18.28
N ASN A 461 -10.80 3.90 18.01
CA ASN A 461 -11.87 4.14 17.04
C ASN A 461 -11.44 3.76 15.62
N GLU A 462 -10.22 4.11 15.23
CA GLU A 462 -9.67 3.76 13.93
C GLU A 462 -9.42 2.26 13.76
N ILE A 463 -8.93 1.57 14.80
CA ILE A 463 -8.77 0.12 14.78
C ILE A 463 -10.12 -0.55 14.50
N LYS A 464 -11.18 -0.12 15.19
CA LYS A 464 -12.54 -0.64 14.96
C LYS A 464 -13.02 -0.36 13.54
N ARG A 465 -12.88 0.87 13.07
CA ARG A 465 -13.28 1.27 11.70
C ARG A 465 -12.52 0.46 10.65
N PHE A 466 -11.20 0.41 10.76
CA PHE A 466 -10.32 -0.33 9.85
C PHE A 466 -10.68 -1.81 9.80
N ASN A 467 -10.87 -2.46 10.95
CA ASN A 467 -11.25 -3.88 11.01
C ASN A 467 -12.61 -4.15 10.35
N LYS A 468 -13.56 -3.22 10.47
CA LYS A 468 -14.86 -3.31 9.79
C LYS A 468 -14.69 -3.17 8.27
N GLU A 469 -13.96 -2.15 7.83
CA GLU A 469 -13.72 -1.86 6.42
C GLU A 469 -12.97 -3.00 5.73
N ILE A 470 -11.84 -3.46 6.29
CA ILE A 470 -11.05 -4.53 5.70
C ILE A 470 -11.82 -5.84 5.58
N ARG A 471 -12.64 -6.18 6.60
CA ARG A 471 -13.50 -7.36 6.55
C ARG A 471 -14.48 -7.27 5.37
N GLN A 472 -15.16 -6.14 5.23
CA GLN A 472 -16.14 -5.94 4.17
C GLN A 472 -15.48 -5.96 2.79
N ASP A 473 -14.40 -5.21 2.61
CA ASP A 473 -13.71 -5.08 1.33
C ASP A 473 -13.07 -6.40 0.89
N LEU A 474 -12.48 -7.18 1.80
CA LEU A 474 -11.92 -8.50 1.46
C LEU A 474 -13.01 -9.52 1.09
N VAL A 475 -14.18 -9.45 1.72
CA VAL A 475 -15.33 -10.30 1.33
C VAL A 475 -15.82 -9.94 -0.07
N GLU A 476 -15.98 -8.66 -0.37
CA GLU A 476 -16.41 -8.21 -1.70
C GLU A 476 -15.36 -8.53 -2.77
N MET A 477 -14.07 -8.35 -2.45
CA MET A 477 -12.96 -8.79 -3.30
C MET A 477 -13.07 -10.28 -3.63
N MET A 478 -13.21 -11.15 -2.63
CA MET A 478 -13.29 -12.59 -2.83
C MET A 478 -14.51 -12.99 -3.65
N LYS A 479 -15.65 -12.36 -3.40
CA LYS A 479 -16.88 -12.57 -4.18
C LYS A 479 -16.68 -12.18 -5.65
N GLY A 480 -16.10 -11.01 -5.91
CA GLY A 480 -15.78 -10.53 -7.25
C GLY A 480 -14.80 -11.45 -7.97
N PHE A 481 -13.75 -11.88 -7.28
CA PHE A 481 -12.74 -12.83 -7.76
C PHE A 481 -13.38 -14.16 -8.19
N VAL A 482 -14.14 -14.80 -7.29
CA VAL A 482 -14.78 -16.10 -7.57
C VAL A 482 -15.82 -15.98 -8.69
N THR A 483 -16.65 -14.93 -8.67
CA THR A 483 -17.68 -14.73 -9.71
C THR A 483 -17.05 -14.57 -11.09
N SER A 484 -15.95 -13.82 -11.19
CA SER A 484 -15.23 -13.62 -12.45
C SER A 484 -14.62 -14.93 -12.96
N GLN A 485 -14.06 -15.74 -12.06
CA GLN A 485 -13.51 -17.06 -12.39
C GLN A 485 -14.57 -18.03 -12.90
N VAL A 486 -15.73 -18.12 -12.21
CA VAL A 486 -16.84 -18.99 -12.63
C VAL A 486 -17.36 -18.59 -14.01
N ALA A 487 -17.63 -17.29 -14.21
CA ALA A 487 -18.11 -16.79 -15.50
C ALA A 487 -17.14 -17.08 -16.65
N GLN A 488 -15.83 -17.04 -16.39
CA GLN A 488 -14.83 -17.40 -17.38
C GLN A 488 -14.79 -18.91 -17.64
N SER A 489 -14.88 -19.74 -16.60
CA SER A 489 -14.96 -21.20 -16.75
C SER A 489 -16.16 -21.62 -17.61
N ASP A 490 -17.34 -21.02 -17.39
CA ASP A 490 -18.54 -21.28 -18.20
C ASP A 490 -18.35 -20.89 -19.67
N ASN A 491 -17.70 -19.75 -19.91
CA ASN A 491 -17.38 -19.29 -21.27
C ASN A 491 -16.41 -20.26 -21.97
N ILE A 492 -15.36 -20.71 -21.27
CA ILE A 492 -14.41 -21.70 -21.80
C ILE A 492 -15.12 -23.02 -22.10
N ALA A 493 -15.97 -23.50 -21.20
CA ALA A 493 -16.76 -24.71 -21.40
C ALA A 493 -17.67 -24.59 -22.63
N SER A 494 -18.33 -23.45 -22.83
CA SER A 494 -19.14 -23.18 -24.02
C SER A 494 -18.34 -23.24 -25.32
N ILE A 495 -17.11 -22.68 -25.33
CA ILE A 495 -16.22 -22.74 -26.50
C ILE A 495 -15.85 -24.20 -26.82
N TRP A 496 -15.49 -24.99 -25.81
CA TRP A 496 -15.14 -26.40 -25.99
C TRP A 496 -16.33 -27.26 -26.41
N ALA A 497 -17.51 -27.06 -25.81
CA ALA A 497 -18.73 -27.77 -26.17
C ALA A 497 -19.11 -27.53 -27.63
N LYS A 498 -18.98 -26.28 -28.11
CA LYS A 498 -19.21 -25.97 -29.52
C LYS A 498 -18.25 -26.71 -30.44
N LEU A 499 -16.96 -26.74 -30.08
CA LEU A 499 -15.95 -27.45 -30.87
C LEU A 499 -16.22 -28.97 -30.90
N ALA A 500 -16.63 -29.55 -29.77
CA ALA A 500 -17.00 -30.96 -29.69
C ALA A 500 -18.18 -31.29 -30.61
N GLU A 501 -19.23 -30.46 -30.63
CA GLU A 501 -20.36 -30.67 -31.55
C GLU A 501 -19.94 -30.50 -33.02
N ASP A 502 -19.12 -29.50 -33.34
CA ASP A 502 -18.57 -29.27 -34.68
C ASP A 502 -17.69 -30.45 -35.17
N THR A 503 -17.20 -31.31 -34.27
CA THR A 503 -16.33 -32.46 -34.57
C THR A 503 -17.01 -33.83 -34.39
N LYS A 504 -18.29 -33.87 -34.03
CA LYS A 504 -19.06 -35.08 -33.72
C LYS A 504 -19.09 -36.12 -34.84
N GLY A 505 -19.00 -35.68 -36.10
CA GLY A 505 -18.97 -36.57 -37.27
C GLY A 505 -17.79 -37.55 -37.32
N TYR A 506 -16.80 -37.44 -36.42
CA TYR A 506 -15.75 -38.44 -36.23
C TYR A 506 -16.17 -39.62 -35.34
N ALA A 507 -17.02 -39.38 -34.32
CA ALA A 507 -17.53 -40.44 -33.44
C ALA A 507 -18.48 -41.38 -34.20
N ASP A 508 -19.28 -40.82 -35.11
CA ASP A 508 -20.25 -41.58 -35.92
C ASP A 508 -19.60 -42.40 -37.04
N ARG A 509 -18.31 -42.16 -37.35
CA ARG A 509 -17.54 -42.91 -38.39
C ARG A 509 -16.69 -44.05 -37.81
N SER A 510 -16.55 -44.13 -36.49
CA SER A 510 -15.84 -45.21 -35.80
C SER A 510 -16.76 -46.34 -35.32
N SER A 511 -18.06 -46.23 -35.60
CA SER A 511 -19.07 -47.31 -35.47
C SER A 511 -19.37 -47.86 -36.86
#